data_AF-A0A7L3AWW0-F1
#
_entry.id   AF-A0A7L3AWW0-F1
#
_cell.length_a   1.000
_cell.length_b   1.000
_cell.length_c   1.000
_cell.angle_alpha   90.00
_cell.angle_beta   90.00
_cell.angle_gamma   90.00
#
_symmetry.space_group_name_H-M   'P 1'
#
loop_
_entity.id
_entity.type
_entity.pdbx_description
1 polymer ?
#
loop_
_entity_poly.entity_id
_entity_poly.type
_entity_poly.pdbx_seq_one_letter_code
_entity_poly.pdbx_strand_id
1 'polypeptide(L)'
;QKLAQLLIKFLERELQPSCQVACLESIRILSRDKHCLDPFTTGEGLKTLARHAGVDYSEELIREVPDLDVILESLKCLCNVVFSSPRAQELTAEARLVVGLARRIKLYNERSLPHEVKFFDLRLLFLLTALRVDVRQQLAQELRGIALMADTLELTLGVKWMDPYEVATEEGLLPPLPRQETERAMEILKVLFNITFDSSKREVDEEDAALYRHLGALLRHCLMISADGEDRTEEFHSHTVNLLGNLPLKCLDVLLTPKVRPGSLEYMGVNMDAVSVLLDFLERRLDR
;
A
#
# COMPACT_ATOMS: atom_id res chain seq x y z
N GLN A 1 5.25 -12.84 -28.99
CA GLN A 1 6.26 -13.70 -28.33
C GLN A 1 7.72 -13.42 -28.73
N LYS A 2 8.14 -13.52 -30.00
CA LYS A 2 9.56 -13.30 -30.39
C LYS A 2 10.10 -11.91 -30.00
N LEU A 3 9.30 -10.85 -30.18
CA LEU A 3 9.66 -9.50 -29.75
C LEU A 3 9.87 -9.41 -28.23
N ALA A 4 8.96 -9.97 -27.42
CA ALA A 4 9.07 -10.01 -25.96
C ALA A 4 10.37 -10.68 -25.49
N GLN A 5 10.77 -11.79 -26.12
CA GLN A 5 12.05 -12.46 -25.83
C GLN A 5 13.26 -11.58 -26.16
N LEU A 6 13.23 -10.87 -27.30
CA LEU A 6 14.32 -9.98 -27.69
C LEU A 6 14.44 -8.79 -26.74
N LEU A 7 13.32 -8.20 -26.31
CA LEU A 7 13.31 -7.07 -25.38
C LEU A 7 13.92 -7.43 -24.03
N ILE A 8 13.56 -8.59 -23.45
CA ILE A 8 14.18 -9.05 -22.19
C ILE A 8 15.66 -9.29 -22.34
N LYS A 9 16.09 -10.00 -23.39
CA LYS A 9 17.52 -10.23 -23.66
C LYS A 9 18.29 -8.94 -23.90
N PHE A 10 17.63 -7.90 -24.40
CA PHE A 10 18.26 -6.60 -24.57
C PHE A 10 18.43 -5.89 -23.23
N LEU A 11 17.45 -5.96 -22.33
CA LEU A 11 17.53 -5.43 -20.95
C LEU A 11 18.56 -6.13 -20.06
N GLU A 12 19.03 -7.32 -20.43
CA GLU A 12 20.15 -7.99 -19.76
C GLU A 12 21.51 -7.38 -20.08
N ARG A 13 21.59 -6.53 -21.12
CA ARG A 13 22.81 -5.83 -21.53
C ARG A 13 22.92 -4.47 -20.85
N GLU A 14 24.13 -3.94 -20.81
CA GLU A 14 24.34 -2.53 -20.45
C GLU A 14 23.79 -1.63 -21.55
N LEU A 15 22.74 -0.89 -21.20
CA LEU A 15 22.01 0.01 -22.08
C LEU A 15 21.97 1.40 -21.45
N GLN A 16 21.91 2.43 -22.30
CA GLN A 16 21.60 3.78 -21.84
C GLN A 16 20.18 3.81 -21.23
N PRO A 17 19.92 4.64 -20.21
CA PRO A 17 18.62 4.72 -19.55
C PRO A 17 17.44 4.94 -20.51
N SER A 18 17.60 5.80 -21.52
CA SER A 18 16.57 6.03 -22.54
C SER A 18 16.19 4.76 -23.32
N CYS A 19 17.17 3.93 -23.67
CA CYS A 19 16.95 2.64 -24.32
C CYS A 19 16.27 1.63 -23.38
N GLN A 20 16.62 1.64 -22.09
CA GLN A 20 15.99 0.80 -21.07
C GLN A 20 14.50 1.17 -20.93
N VAL A 21 14.19 2.45 -20.79
CA VAL A 21 12.81 2.95 -20.70
C VAL A 21 11.99 2.54 -21.93
N ALA A 22 12.49 2.78 -23.15
CA ALA A 22 11.77 2.39 -24.37
C ALA A 22 11.51 0.87 -24.46
N CYS A 23 12.46 0.04 -23.99
CA CYS A 23 12.26 -1.40 -23.91
C CYS A 23 11.20 -1.77 -22.87
N LEU A 24 11.23 -1.15 -21.69
CA LEU A 24 10.29 -1.40 -20.61
C LEU A 24 8.87 -0.91 -20.95
N GLU A 25 8.71 0.22 -21.62
CA GLU A 25 7.42 0.67 -22.14
C GLU A 25 6.84 -0.35 -23.14
N SER A 26 7.69 -0.89 -24.02
CA SER A 26 7.30 -1.94 -24.96
C SER A 26 6.88 -3.22 -24.22
N ILE A 27 7.61 -3.61 -23.17
CA ILE A 27 7.27 -4.75 -22.31
C ILE A 27 5.98 -4.49 -21.53
N ARG A 28 5.76 -3.26 -21.05
CA ARG A 28 4.54 -2.87 -20.33
C ARG A 28 3.30 -3.02 -21.23
N ILE A 29 3.42 -2.68 -22.51
CA ILE A 29 2.35 -2.88 -23.49
C ILE A 29 2.13 -4.38 -23.73
N LEU A 30 3.21 -5.13 -23.99
CA LEU A 30 3.12 -6.57 -24.29
C LEU A 30 2.65 -7.41 -23.09
N SER A 31 2.97 -7.01 -21.86
CA SER A 31 2.56 -7.70 -20.62
C SER A 31 1.07 -7.61 -20.33
N ARG A 32 0.32 -6.78 -21.05
CA ARG A 32 -1.16 -6.77 -21.00
C ARG A 32 -1.78 -7.87 -21.85
N ASP A 33 -1.05 -8.40 -22.83
CA ASP A 33 -1.48 -9.51 -23.66
C ASP A 33 -1.02 -10.84 -23.06
N LYS A 34 -1.98 -11.68 -22.65
CA LYS A 34 -1.72 -12.99 -22.04
C LYS A 34 -0.89 -13.91 -22.94
N HIS A 35 -0.96 -13.76 -24.26
CA HIS A 35 -0.20 -14.59 -25.21
C HIS A 35 1.28 -14.18 -25.32
N CYS A 36 1.65 -13.02 -24.78
CA CYS A 36 3.01 -12.50 -24.83
C CYS A 36 3.75 -12.58 -23.49
N LEU A 37 3.13 -13.15 -22.44
CA LEU A 37 3.68 -13.17 -21.07
C LEU A 37 4.84 -14.14 -20.87
N ASP A 38 4.88 -15.28 -21.57
CA ASP A 38 5.83 -16.37 -21.30
C ASP A 38 7.30 -15.91 -21.12
N PRO A 39 7.84 -14.99 -21.95
CA PRO A 39 9.22 -14.53 -21.80
C PRO A 39 9.47 -13.69 -20.54
N PHE A 40 8.43 -13.07 -19.98
CA PHE A 40 8.48 -12.25 -18.78
C PHE A 40 8.23 -13.06 -17.51
N THR A 41 7.71 -14.29 -17.63
CA THR A 41 7.35 -15.16 -16.51
C THR A 41 8.37 -16.27 -16.28
N THR A 42 9.62 -16.06 -16.71
CA THR A 42 10.76 -16.92 -16.39
C THR A 42 11.52 -16.38 -15.18
N GLY A 43 12.31 -17.21 -14.49
CA GLY A 43 13.13 -16.75 -13.36
C GLY A 43 14.10 -15.63 -13.76
N GLU A 44 14.74 -15.75 -14.94
CA GLU A 44 15.66 -14.73 -15.48
C GLU A 44 14.93 -13.45 -15.90
N GLY A 45 13.78 -13.57 -16.58
CA GLY A 45 12.97 -12.42 -17.01
C GLY A 45 12.47 -11.60 -15.82
N LEU A 46 11.93 -12.26 -14.79
CA LEU A 46 11.50 -11.59 -13.56
C LEU A 46 12.67 -10.99 -12.79
N LYS A 47 13.80 -11.70 -12.68
CA LYS A 47 15.01 -11.16 -12.04
C LYS A 47 15.50 -9.90 -12.76
N THR A 48 15.46 -9.87 -14.08
CA THR A 48 15.82 -8.70 -14.88
C THR A 48 14.87 -7.53 -14.62
N LEU A 49 13.55 -7.75 -14.62
CA LEU A 49 12.57 -6.72 -14.29
C LEU A 49 12.70 -6.22 -12.85
N ALA A 50 12.93 -7.12 -11.89
CA ALA A 50 13.11 -6.78 -10.47
C ALA A 50 14.38 -5.94 -10.25
N ARG A 51 15.46 -6.25 -10.97
CA ARG A 51 16.70 -5.48 -10.94
C ARG A 51 16.50 -4.06 -11.46
N HIS A 52 15.86 -3.90 -12.62
CA HIS A 52 15.54 -2.58 -13.18
C HIS A 52 14.53 -1.80 -12.32
N ALA A 53 13.63 -2.51 -11.64
CA ALA A 53 12.75 -1.92 -10.63
C ALA A 53 13.47 -1.59 -9.31
N GLY A 54 14.71 -2.00 -9.10
CA GLY A 54 15.47 -1.78 -7.85
C GLY A 54 14.86 -2.44 -6.62
N VAL A 55 14.15 -3.57 -6.79
CA VAL A 55 13.49 -4.34 -5.71
C VAL A 55 13.96 -5.78 -5.65
N ASP A 56 14.99 -6.14 -6.42
CA ASP A 56 15.56 -7.47 -6.33
C ASP A 56 16.24 -7.67 -4.97
N TYR A 57 16.01 -8.84 -4.39
CA TYR A 57 16.69 -9.21 -3.16
C TYR A 57 18.11 -9.66 -3.52
N SER A 58 19.11 -8.84 -3.20
CA SER A 58 20.52 -9.20 -3.28
C SER A 58 21.22 -8.87 -1.96
N GLU A 59 22.12 -9.75 -1.54
CA GLU A 59 22.98 -9.55 -0.36
C GLU A 59 24.21 -8.69 -0.68
N GLU A 60 24.46 -8.37 -1.95
CA GLU A 60 25.59 -7.55 -2.39
C GLU A 60 25.32 -6.06 -2.09
N LEU A 61 26.20 -5.46 -1.28
CA LEU A 61 26.00 -4.15 -0.64
C LEU A 61 25.96 -2.94 -1.58
N ILE A 62 26.41 -3.06 -2.83
CA ILE A 62 26.58 -1.90 -3.71
C ILE A 62 26.09 -2.25 -5.11
N ARG A 63 24.96 -1.67 -5.49
CA ARG A 63 24.48 -1.65 -6.87
C ARG A 63 24.14 -0.23 -7.25
N GLU A 64 24.41 0.11 -8.51
CA GLU A 64 23.94 1.37 -9.08
C GLU A 64 22.42 1.39 -8.98
N VAL A 65 21.90 2.48 -8.39
CA VAL A 65 20.45 2.71 -8.33
C VAL A 65 20.00 3.04 -9.75
N PRO A 66 19.03 2.29 -10.32
CA PRO A 66 18.55 2.59 -11.66
C PRO A 66 17.91 3.98 -11.72
N ASP A 67 17.83 4.55 -12.93
CA ASP A 67 17.14 5.81 -13.17
C ASP A 67 15.66 5.72 -12.74
N LEU A 68 15.08 6.83 -12.27
CA LEU A 68 13.70 6.87 -11.75
C LEU A 68 12.67 6.43 -12.80
N ASP A 69 12.89 6.78 -14.08
CA ASP A 69 11.98 6.39 -15.17
C ASP A 69 12.07 4.88 -15.45
N VAL A 70 13.28 4.31 -15.34
CA VAL A 70 13.53 2.87 -15.47
C VAL A 70 12.86 2.10 -14.32
N ILE A 71 12.97 2.61 -13.09
CA ILE A 71 12.30 2.02 -11.92
C ILE A 71 10.79 2.02 -12.14
N LEU A 72 10.24 3.17 -12.53
CA LEU A 72 8.81 3.34 -12.70
C LEU A 72 8.23 2.40 -13.76
N GLU A 73 8.83 2.36 -14.96
CA GLU A 73 8.34 1.48 -16.02
C GLU A 73 8.52 -0.01 -15.68
N SER A 74 9.59 -0.36 -14.96
CA SER A 74 9.82 -1.72 -14.48
C SER A 74 8.77 -2.16 -13.45
N LEU A 75 8.39 -1.30 -12.51
CA LEU A 75 7.33 -1.56 -11.54
C LEU A 75 5.97 -1.77 -12.23
N LYS A 76 5.65 -0.94 -13.23
CA LYS A 76 4.43 -1.10 -14.04
C LYS A 76 4.42 -2.44 -14.78
N CYS A 77 5.57 -2.87 -15.34
CA CYS A 77 5.71 -4.18 -15.95
C CYS A 77 5.45 -5.31 -14.94
N LEU A 78 6.09 -5.25 -13.77
CA LEU A 78 5.92 -6.24 -12.71
C LEU A 78 4.46 -6.33 -12.24
N CYS A 79 3.77 -5.20 -12.09
CA CYS A 79 2.34 -5.19 -11.75
C CYS A 79 1.51 -5.96 -12.78
N ASN A 80 1.70 -5.71 -14.09
CA ASN A 80 0.98 -6.41 -15.14
C ASN A 80 1.27 -7.92 -15.15
N VAL A 81 2.55 -8.28 -15.03
CA VAL A 81 3.02 -9.67 -15.09
C VAL A 81 2.52 -10.47 -13.87
N VAL A 82 2.63 -9.93 -12.66
CA VAL A 82 2.14 -10.57 -11.42
C VAL A 82 0.62 -10.69 -11.42
N PHE A 83 -0.09 -9.65 -11.86
CA PHE A 83 -1.55 -9.70 -11.96
C PHE A 83 -2.03 -10.78 -12.94
N SER A 84 -1.31 -10.98 -14.04
CA SER A 84 -1.79 -11.81 -15.16
C SER A 84 -1.29 -13.25 -15.14
N SER A 85 -0.22 -13.57 -14.39
CA SER A 85 0.42 -14.89 -14.42
C SER A 85 0.60 -15.51 -13.03
N PRO A 86 -0.08 -16.63 -12.72
CA PRO A 86 0.17 -17.42 -11.51
C PRO A 86 1.61 -17.87 -11.37
N ARG A 87 2.27 -18.21 -12.48
CA ARG A 87 3.68 -18.59 -12.47
C ARG A 87 4.59 -17.44 -12.04
N ALA A 88 4.26 -16.20 -12.42
CA ALA A 88 5.00 -15.05 -11.93
C ALA A 88 4.77 -14.78 -10.45
N GLN A 89 3.56 -15.03 -9.94
CA GLN A 89 3.26 -14.90 -8.50
C GLN A 89 4.12 -15.87 -7.68
N GLU A 90 4.32 -17.11 -8.13
CA GLU A 90 5.24 -18.08 -7.52
C GLU A 90 6.70 -17.58 -7.54
N LEU A 91 7.19 -17.24 -8.73
CA LEU A 91 8.60 -16.85 -8.91
C LEU A 91 8.96 -15.56 -8.16
N THR A 92 8.03 -14.60 -8.06
CA THR A 92 8.27 -13.37 -7.30
C THR A 92 8.27 -13.60 -5.79
N ALA A 93 7.51 -14.57 -5.30
CA ALA A 93 7.58 -15.04 -3.91
C ALA A 93 8.92 -15.73 -3.62
N GLU A 94 9.35 -16.67 -4.47
CA GLU A 94 10.65 -17.36 -4.37
C GLU A 94 11.83 -16.37 -4.40
N ALA A 95 11.75 -15.35 -5.24
CA ALA A 95 12.75 -14.29 -5.35
C ALA A 95 12.67 -13.23 -4.22
N ARG A 96 11.76 -13.39 -3.26
CA ARG A 96 11.57 -12.52 -2.09
C ARG A 96 11.43 -11.02 -2.44
N LEU A 97 10.74 -10.70 -3.54
CA LEU A 97 10.53 -9.31 -3.97
C LEU A 97 9.86 -8.44 -2.89
N VAL A 98 9.00 -9.04 -2.06
CA VAL A 98 8.34 -8.37 -0.93
C VAL A 98 9.36 -7.75 0.04
N VAL A 99 10.52 -8.37 0.22
CA VAL A 99 11.58 -7.86 1.11
C VAL A 99 12.22 -6.61 0.50
N GLY A 100 12.49 -6.61 -0.81
CA GLY A 100 13.01 -5.45 -1.52
C GLY A 100 12.05 -4.26 -1.48
N LEU A 101 10.76 -4.51 -1.73
CA LEU A 101 9.69 -3.49 -1.61
C LEU A 101 9.59 -2.93 -0.19
N ALA A 102 9.52 -3.78 0.82
CA ALA A 102 9.42 -3.36 2.22
C ALA A 102 10.63 -2.51 2.65
N ARG A 103 11.85 -2.90 2.23
CA ARG A 103 13.08 -2.12 2.48
C ARG A 103 12.99 -0.73 1.84
N ARG A 104 12.54 -0.63 0.59
CA ARG A 104 12.40 0.67 -0.09
C ARG A 104 11.33 1.54 0.55
N ILE A 105 10.17 0.98 0.91
CA ILE A 105 9.08 1.71 1.57
C ILE A 105 9.54 2.29 2.91
N LYS A 106 10.33 1.54 3.68
CA LYS A 106 10.89 2.00 4.95
C LYS A 106 11.75 3.27 4.82
N LEU A 107 12.27 3.55 3.62
CA LEU A 107 13.12 4.69 3.32
C LEU A 107 12.35 5.87 2.68
N TYR A 108 11.01 5.85 2.63
CA TYR A 108 10.22 6.90 1.99
C TYR A 108 10.36 8.29 2.63
N ASN A 109 10.72 8.35 3.92
CA ASN A 109 10.98 9.60 4.62
C ASN A 109 12.42 10.12 4.37
N GLU A 110 13.35 9.22 4.08
CA GLU A 110 14.77 9.56 3.84
C GLU A 110 15.05 9.87 2.35
N ARG A 111 14.29 9.24 1.45
CA ARG A 111 14.47 9.36 -0.01
C ARG A 111 13.31 10.10 -0.65
N SER A 112 13.64 11.15 -1.40
CA SER A 112 12.68 11.88 -2.23
C SER A 112 12.35 11.09 -3.50
N LEU A 113 11.50 10.06 -3.36
CA LEU A 113 10.95 9.29 -4.49
C LEU A 113 9.68 9.97 -5.03
N PRO A 114 9.51 10.04 -6.37
CA PRO A 114 8.28 10.55 -6.98
C PRO A 114 7.04 9.77 -6.54
N HIS A 115 5.89 10.45 -6.56
CA HIS A 115 4.59 9.85 -6.26
C HIS A 115 4.34 8.54 -7.01
N GLU A 116 4.54 8.53 -8.33
CA GLU A 116 4.29 7.38 -9.19
C GLU A 116 5.08 6.15 -8.75
N VAL A 117 6.36 6.30 -8.38
CA VAL A 117 7.19 5.19 -7.89
C VAL A 117 6.61 4.65 -6.58
N LYS A 118 6.27 5.54 -5.64
CA LYS A 118 5.67 5.15 -4.35
C LYS A 118 4.33 4.43 -4.54
N PHE A 119 3.51 4.91 -5.47
CA PHE A 119 2.23 4.29 -5.79
C PHE A 119 2.40 2.89 -6.38
N PHE A 120 3.29 2.71 -7.37
CA PHE A 120 3.50 1.40 -7.99
C PHE A 120 4.23 0.40 -7.09
N ASP A 121 5.06 0.86 -6.14
CA ASP A 121 5.57 0.02 -5.05
C ASP A 121 4.43 -0.57 -4.21
N LEU A 122 3.53 0.30 -3.72
CA LEU A 122 2.40 -0.09 -2.90
C LEU A 122 1.41 -0.97 -3.68
N ARG A 123 1.17 -0.65 -4.96
CA ARG A 123 0.33 -1.46 -5.86
C ARG A 123 0.92 -2.85 -6.08
N LEU A 124 2.22 -2.97 -6.30
CA LEU A 124 2.88 -4.27 -6.44
C LEU A 124 2.80 -5.05 -5.12
N LEU A 125 3.02 -4.39 -3.98
CA LEU A 125 2.89 -5.00 -2.65
C LEU A 125 1.45 -5.50 -2.40
N PHE A 126 0.44 -4.72 -2.80
CA PHE A 126 -0.97 -5.13 -2.76
C PHE A 126 -1.21 -6.38 -3.60
N LEU A 127 -0.74 -6.42 -4.85
CA LEU A 127 -0.92 -7.58 -5.73
C LEU A 127 -0.27 -8.83 -5.14
N LEU A 128 0.98 -8.73 -4.67
CA LEU A 128 1.70 -9.85 -4.09
C LEU A 128 0.97 -10.39 -2.84
N THR A 129 0.54 -9.52 -1.94
CA THR A 129 -0.17 -9.93 -0.70
C THR A 129 -1.58 -10.43 -0.97
N ALA A 130 -2.27 -9.92 -1.99
CA ALA A 130 -3.59 -10.38 -2.39
C ALA A 130 -3.54 -11.79 -2.99
N LEU A 131 -2.57 -12.04 -3.87
CA LEU A 131 -2.49 -13.24 -4.71
C LEU A 131 -1.74 -14.40 -4.04
N ARG A 132 -0.91 -14.13 -3.02
CA ARG A 132 -0.04 -15.12 -2.37
C ARG A 132 -0.14 -15.10 -0.85
N VAL A 133 -0.57 -16.23 -0.27
CA VAL A 133 -0.76 -16.38 1.18
C VAL A 133 0.58 -16.41 1.93
N ASP A 134 1.58 -17.07 1.37
CA ASP A 134 2.96 -17.10 1.87
C ASP A 134 3.58 -15.70 1.93
N VAL A 135 3.45 -14.90 0.87
CA VAL A 135 3.95 -13.52 0.86
C VAL A 135 3.23 -12.63 1.86
N ARG A 136 1.92 -12.79 2.00
CA ARG A 136 1.10 -12.09 3.00
C ARG A 136 1.56 -12.40 4.42
N GLN A 137 1.78 -13.67 4.73
CA GLN A 137 2.28 -14.10 6.05
C GLN A 137 3.69 -13.56 6.30
N GLN A 138 4.58 -13.65 5.31
CA GLN A 138 5.93 -13.08 5.39
C GLN A 138 5.91 -11.57 5.67
N LEU A 139 5.08 -10.80 4.94
CA LEU A 139 4.96 -9.37 5.19
C LEU A 139 4.42 -9.08 6.59
N ALA A 140 3.36 -9.77 7.00
CA ALA A 140 2.71 -9.56 8.30
C ALA A 140 3.66 -9.88 9.47
N GLN A 141 4.32 -11.04 9.45
CA GLN A 141 5.03 -11.60 10.59
C GLN A 141 6.54 -11.31 10.56
N GLU A 142 7.21 -11.60 9.44
CA GLU A 142 8.67 -11.47 9.35
C GLU A 142 9.12 -10.02 9.15
N LEU A 143 8.35 -9.25 8.36
CA LEU A 143 8.72 -7.90 7.95
C LEU A 143 8.03 -6.80 8.77
N ARG A 144 7.29 -7.16 9.83
CA ARG A 144 6.50 -6.23 10.66
C ARG A 144 5.61 -5.30 9.81
N GLY A 145 4.95 -5.87 8.81
CA GLY A 145 4.24 -5.14 7.76
C GLY A 145 3.12 -4.24 8.28
N ILE A 146 2.47 -4.60 9.39
CA ILE A 146 1.42 -3.76 9.99
C ILE A 146 2.02 -2.43 10.48
N ALA A 147 3.11 -2.48 11.25
CA ALA A 147 3.82 -1.29 11.71
C ALA A 147 4.37 -0.47 10.53
N LEU A 148 5.03 -1.13 9.57
CA LEU A 148 5.56 -0.46 8.38
C LEU A 148 4.46 0.29 7.60
N MET A 149 3.31 -0.34 7.39
CA MET A 149 2.20 0.28 6.66
C MET A 149 1.49 1.36 7.50
N ALA A 150 1.38 1.20 8.83
CA ALA A 150 0.86 2.24 9.72
C ALA A 150 1.74 3.50 9.66
N ASP A 151 3.07 3.36 9.79
CA ASP A 151 4.03 4.46 9.65
C ASP A 151 3.91 5.12 8.26
N THR A 152 3.77 4.30 7.21
CA THR A 152 3.63 4.81 5.83
C THR A 152 2.31 5.55 5.63
N LEU A 153 1.23 5.10 6.27
CA LEU A 153 -0.08 5.76 6.25
C LEU A 153 -0.01 7.10 6.99
N GLU A 154 0.59 7.11 8.18
CA GLU A 154 0.81 8.33 8.98
C GLU A 154 1.57 9.39 8.17
N LEU A 155 2.69 8.99 7.54
CA LEU A 155 3.48 9.87 6.66
C LEU A 155 2.67 10.38 5.47
N THR A 156 1.79 9.54 4.90
CA THR A 156 0.96 9.92 3.75
C THR A 156 -0.15 10.90 4.13
N LEU A 157 -0.69 10.78 5.34
CA LEU A 157 -1.73 11.65 5.89
C LEU A 157 -1.16 12.95 6.47
N GLY A 158 0.15 13.00 6.76
CA GLY A 158 0.78 14.18 7.37
C GLY A 158 0.29 14.45 8.80
N VAL A 159 -0.08 13.39 9.50
CA VAL A 159 -0.66 13.44 10.85
C VAL A 159 0.34 14.00 11.86
N LYS A 160 -0.17 14.78 12.82
CA LYS A 160 0.56 15.19 14.02
C LYS A 160 -0.15 14.63 15.24
N TRP A 161 0.57 14.00 16.15
CA TRP A 161 0.00 13.42 17.37
C TRP A 161 -0.02 14.42 18.52
N MET A 162 -1.14 14.48 19.25
CA MET A 162 -1.26 15.21 20.52
C MET A 162 -1.11 14.26 21.72
N ASP A 163 -1.71 13.08 21.61
CA ASP A 163 -1.65 11.99 22.57
C ASP A 163 -1.47 10.65 21.80
N PRO A 164 -1.09 9.53 22.44
CA PRO A 164 -0.77 8.26 21.75
C PRO A 164 -1.83 7.74 20.77
N TYR A 165 -3.08 8.11 20.98
CA TYR A 165 -4.23 7.74 20.13
C TYR A 165 -5.10 8.95 19.74
N GLU A 166 -4.58 10.18 19.87
CA GLU A 166 -5.26 11.42 19.49
C GLU A 166 -4.44 12.19 18.46
N VAL A 167 -4.98 12.27 17.25
CA VAL A 167 -4.42 13.06 16.14
C VAL A 167 -4.86 14.51 16.31
N ALA A 168 -3.93 15.44 16.15
CA ALA A 168 -4.20 16.87 16.09
C ALA A 168 -5.18 17.15 14.95
N THR A 169 -6.33 17.67 15.32
CA THR A 169 -7.31 18.25 14.39
C THR A 169 -7.13 19.76 14.43
N GLU A 170 -6.80 20.37 13.29
CA GLU A 170 -6.79 21.82 13.15
C GLU A 170 -8.23 22.34 13.31
N GLU A 171 -8.41 23.44 14.03
CA GLU A 171 -9.73 24.06 14.22
C GLU A 171 -10.21 24.65 12.89
N GLY A 172 -11.11 23.94 12.20
CA GLY A 172 -11.72 24.38 10.95
C GLY A 172 -12.06 23.22 10.00
N LEU A 173 -12.60 23.57 8.82
CA LEU A 173 -12.75 22.62 7.71
C LEU A 173 -11.35 22.27 7.21
N LEU A 174 -10.88 21.05 7.51
CA LEU A 174 -9.65 20.52 6.93
C LEU A 174 -9.80 20.50 5.40
N PRO A 175 -8.80 20.99 4.65
CA PRO A 175 -8.81 20.83 3.22
C PRO A 175 -8.85 19.33 2.87
N PRO A 176 -9.50 18.94 1.76
CA PRO A 176 -9.51 17.56 1.34
C PRO A 176 -8.08 17.06 1.11
N LEU A 177 -7.86 15.79 1.46
CA LEU A 177 -6.61 15.11 1.19
C LEU A 177 -6.31 15.19 -0.31
N PRO A 178 -5.11 15.66 -0.72
CA PRO A 178 -4.83 15.81 -2.14
C PRO A 178 -4.78 14.45 -2.83
N ARG A 179 -5.10 14.46 -4.14
CA ARG A 179 -5.33 13.26 -4.93
C ARG A 179 -4.20 12.22 -4.82
N GLN A 180 -2.95 12.65 -4.90
CA GLN A 180 -1.80 11.75 -4.88
C GLN A 180 -1.64 11.06 -3.53
N GLU A 181 -1.95 11.76 -2.44
CA GLU A 181 -1.95 11.24 -1.07
C GLU A 181 -3.11 10.26 -0.89
N THR A 182 -4.31 10.58 -1.38
CA THR A 182 -5.46 9.67 -1.35
C THR A 182 -5.17 8.36 -2.09
N GLU A 183 -4.60 8.43 -3.30
CA GLU A 183 -4.26 7.24 -4.10
C GLU A 183 -3.27 6.33 -3.35
N ARG A 184 -2.23 6.91 -2.71
CA ARG A 184 -1.28 6.13 -1.89
C ARG A 184 -1.94 5.58 -0.63
N ALA A 185 -2.74 6.38 0.08
CA ALA A 185 -3.42 5.97 1.29
C ALA A 185 -4.34 4.77 1.02
N MET A 186 -5.09 4.77 -0.08
CA MET A 186 -5.92 3.64 -0.49
C MET A 186 -5.11 2.37 -0.79
N GLU A 187 -3.96 2.46 -1.46
CA GLU A 187 -3.08 1.30 -1.63
C GLU A 187 -2.58 0.75 -0.30
N ILE A 188 -2.18 1.63 0.63
CA ILE A 188 -1.72 1.23 1.98
C ILE A 188 -2.85 0.52 2.74
N LEU A 189 -4.07 1.08 2.73
CA LEU A 189 -5.25 0.47 3.36
C LEU A 189 -5.57 -0.92 2.77
N LYS A 190 -5.42 -1.09 1.45
CA LYS A 190 -5.61 -2.40 0.80
C LYS A 190 -4.53 -3.42 1.19
N VAL A 191 -3.26 -3.01 1.29
CA VAL A 191 -2.18 -3.88 1.80
C VAL A 191 -2.46 -4.28 3.25
N LEU A 192 -2.80 -3.30 4.11
CA LEU A 192 -3.16 -3.53 5.51
C LEU A 192 -4.34 -4.50 5.62
N PHE A 193 -5.39 -4.33 4.80
CA PHE A 193 -6.53 -5.25 4.76
C PHE A 193 -6.09 -6.68 4.44
N ASN A 194 -5.22 -6.86 3.44
CA ASN A 194 -4.72 -8.20 3.08
C ASN A 194 -3.96 -8.86 4.24
N ILE A 195 -3.09 -8.13 4.93
CA ILE A 195 -2.24 -8.71 5.99
C ILE A 195 -2.91 -8.81 7.37
N THR A 196 -4.06 -8.16 7.57
CA THR A 196 -4.83 -8.18 8.83
C THR A 196 -6.09 -9.05 8.78
N PHE A 197 -6.37 -9.72 7.65
CA PHE A 197 -7.63 -10.44 7.41
C PHE A 197 -8.04 -11.44 8.51
N ASP A 198 -7.08 -12.10 9.18
CA ASP A 198 -7.36 -13.05 10.27
C ASP A 198 -7.09 -12.48 11.68
N SER A 199 -6.75 -11.19 11.81
CA SER A 199 -6.34 -10.60 13.09
C SER A 199 -7.50 -10.45 14.08
N SER A 200 -8.72 -10.19 13.62
CA SER A 200 -9.90 -10.00 14.49
C SER A 200 -10.29 -11.26 15.29
N LYS A 201 -9.84 -12.43 14.86
CA LYS A 201 -10.12 -13.73 15.50
C LYS A 201 -9.02 -14.18 16.47
N ARG A 202 -7.93 -13.42 16.58
CA ARG A 202 -6.76 -13.78 17.40
C ARG A 202 -6.76 -13.04 18.72
N GLU A 203 -6.38 -13.75 19.77
CA GLU A 203 -5.92 -13.07 20.99
C GLU A 203 -4.61 -12.36 20.67
N VAL A 204 -4.62 -11.04 20.85
CA VAL A 204 -3.48 -10.16 20.67
C VAL A 204 -2.94 -9.76 22.04
N ASP A 205 -1.62 -9.82 22.18
CA ASP A 205 -0.94 -9.34 23.38
C ASP A 205 -1.05 -7.80 23.51
N GLU A 206 -0.41 -7.23 24.53
CA GLU A 206 -0.47 -5.79 24.77
C GLU A 206 0.35 -4.97 23.75
N GLU A 207 1.44 -5.52 23.20
CA GLU A 207 2.26 -4.84 22.19
C GLU A 207 1.49 -4.73 20.87
N ASP A 208 0.92 -5.83 20.42
CA ASP A 208 0.05 -5.87 19.23
C ASP A 208 -1.20 -5.02 19.44
N ALA A 209 -1.82 -5.05 20.64
CA ALA A 209 -2.97 -4.22 20.93
C ALA A 209 -2.65 -2.72 20.86
N ALA A 210 -1.48 -2.29 21.33
CA ALA A 210 -1.04 -0.91 21.19
C ALA A 210 -0.86 -0.51 19.71
N LEU A 211 -0.28 -1.39 18.90
CA LEU A 211 -0.13 -1.18 17.46
C LEU A 211 -1.50 -1.09 16.75
N TYR A 212 -2.44 -1.98 17.07
CA TYR A 212 -3.79 -1.94 16.49
C TYR A 212 -4.60 -0.73 16.94
N ARG A 213 -4.42 -0.26 18.18
CA ARG A 213 -5.02 1.00 18.65
C ARG A 213 -4.44 2.22 17.94
N HIS A 214 -3.12 2.26 17.73
CA HIS A 214 -2.48 3.30 16.95
C HIS A 214 -3.00 3.33 15.51
N LEU A 215 -3.08 2.15 14.86
CA LEU A 215 -3.71 2.01 13.55
C LEU A 215 -5.18 2.45 13.58
N GLY A 216 -5.96 2.05 14.58
CA GLY A 216 -7.35 2.46 14.75
C GLY A 216 -7.52 3.97 14.88
N ALA A 217 -6.59 4.66 15.53
CA ALA A 217 -6.58 6.13 15.61
C ALA A 217 -6.28 6.79 14.24
N LEU A 218 -5.40 6.20 13.43
CA LEU A 218 -5.18 6.63 12.03
C LEU A 218 -6.45 6.42 11.19
N LEU A 219 -7.12 5.27 11.33
CA LEU A 219 -8.36 4.99 10.60
C LEU A 219 -9.50 5.91 11.02
N ARG A 220 -9.60 6.26 12.30
CA ARG A 220 -10.49 7.31 12.77
C ARG A 220 -10.21 8.62 12.04
N HIS A 221 -8.93 9.04 11.94
CA HIS A 221 -8.59 10.24 11.19
C HIS A 221 -8.99 10.15 9.71
N CYS A 222 -8.79 8.99 9.06
CA CYS A 222 -9.26 8.76 7.69
C CYS A 222 -10.78 8.95 7.53
N LEU A 223 -11.59 8.53 8.51
CA LEU A 223 -13.04 8.75 8.50
C LEU A 223 -13.40 10.25 8.62
N MET A 224 -12.62 11.00 9.40
CA MET A 224 -12.90 12.41 9.68
C MET A 224 -12.47 13.36 8.55
N ILE A 225 -11.67 12.92 7.59
CA ILE A 225 -11.22 13.73 6.45
C ILE A 225 -11.93 13.31 5.15
N SER A 226 -12.01 14.24 4.20
CA SER A 226 -12.49 13.99 2.84
C SER A 226 -11.33 13.86 1.86
N ALA A 227 -11.54 13.14 0.76
CA ALA A 227 -10.65 13.16 -0.40
C ALA A 227 -11.12 14.21 -1.43
N ASP A 228 -10.31 14.43 -2.47
CA ASP A 228 -10.68 15.25 -3.63
C ASP A 228 -11.85 14.62 -4.42
N GLY A 229 -13.07 15.01 -4.06
CA GLY A 229 -14.35 14.56 -4.64
C GLY A 229 -15.14 13.60 -3.75
N GLU A 230 -16.46 13.60 -3.89
CA GLU A 230 -17.37 12.74 -3.10
C GLU A 230 -17.17 11.25 -3.40
N ASP A 231 -17.09 10.87 -4.69
CA ASP A 231 -16.87 9.48 -5.12
C ASP A 231 -15.59 8.88 -4.51
N ARG A 232 -14.48 9.64 -4.54
CA ARG A 232 -13.21 9.21 -3.95
C ARG A 232 -13.25 9.19 -2.43
N THR A 233 -13.98 10.12 -1.81
CA THR A 233 -14.17 10.13 -0.36
C THR A 233 -14.88 8.85 0.06
N GLU A 234 -15.91 8.43 -0.67
CA GLU A 234 -16.63 7.20 -0.38
C GLU A 234 -15.75 5.95 -0.62
N GLU A 235 -14.97 5.90 -1.69
CA GLU A 235 -14.02 4.81 -1.94
C GLU A 235 -12.96 4.73 -0.83
N PHE A 236 -12.41 5.88 -0.43
CA PHE A 236 -11.43 5.99 0.64
C PHE A 236 -12.01 5.50 1.99
N HIS A 237 -13.19 6.01 2.38
CA HIS A 237 -13.89 5.58 3.58
C HIS A 237 -14.24 4.09 3.52
N SER A 238 -14.60 3.55 2.35
CA SER A 238 -14.84 2.12 2.17
C SER A 238 -13.63 1.27 2.54
N HIS A 239 -12.44 1.66 2.10
CA HIS A 239 -11.21 0.96 2.45
C HIS A 239 -10.88 1.10 3.94
N THR A 240 -11.13 2.27 4.53
CA THR A 240 -10.97 2.50 5.97
C THR A 240 -11.89 1.61 6.80
N VAL A 241 -13.18 1.55 6.48
CA VAL A 241 -14.19 0.73 7.18
C VAL A 241 -13.88 -0.76 7.05
N ASN A 242 -13.48 -1.22 5.85
CA ASN A 242 -13.08 -2.61 5.64
C ASN A 242 -11.91 -3.01 6.55
N LEU A 243 -10.93 -2.11 6.74
CA LEU A 243 -9.81 -2.37 7.63
C LEU A 243 -10.18 -2.29 9.11
N LEU A 244 -11.07 -1.37 9.50
CA LEU A 244 -11.63 -1.33 10.87
C LEU A 244 -12.27 -2.67 11.24
N GLY A 245 -12.95 -3.32 10.30
CA GLY A 245 -13.54 -4.66 10.49
C GLY A 245 -12.53 -5.78 10.76
N ASN A 246 -11.25 -5.58 10.44
CA ASN A 246 -10.19 -6.55 10.69
C ASN A 246 -9.48 -6.34 12.05
N LEU A 247 -9.68 -5.19 12.70
CA LEU A 247 -9.04 -4.91 13.99
C LEU A 247 -9.64 -5.76 15.12
N PRO A 248 -8.85 -6.15 16.14
CA PRO A 248 -9.40 -6.77 17.35
C PRO A 248 -10.40 -5.83 18.03
N LEU A 249 -11.56 -6.37 18.45
CA LEU A 249 -12.67 -5.57 18.99
C LEU A 249 -12.27 -4.67 20.17
N LYS A 250 -11.36 -5.14 21.03
CA LYS A 250 -10.84 -4.36 22.17
C LYS A 250 -10.07 -3.10 21.78
N CYS A 251 -9.64 -2.98 20.52
CA CYS A 251 -8.87 -1.84 19.99
C CYS A 251 -9.76 -0.82 19.28
N LEU A 252 -11.07 -1.09 19.13
CA LEU A 252 -12.03 -0.14 18.56
C LEU A 252 -12.47 0.93 19.57
N ASP A 253 -12.06 0.80 20.83
CA ASP A 253 -12.21 1.80 21.88
C ASP A 253 -11.67 3.17 21.44
N VAL A 254 -10.60 3.19 20.64
CA VAL A 254 -10.00 4.41 20.07
C VAL A 254 -10.94 5.23 19.19
N LEU A 255 -12.04 4.67 18.68
CA LEU A 255 -13.02 5.46 17.94
C LEU A 255 -13.77 6.45 18.84
N LEU A 256 -13.81 6.18 20.15
CA LEU A 256 -14.54 6.96 21.16
C LEU A 256 -13.61 7.74 22.11
N THR A 257 -12.29 7.62 21.95
CA THR A 257 -11.30 8.30 22.82
C THR A 257 -11.16 9.81 22.62
N PRO A 258 -11.49 10.44 21.48
CA PRO A 258 -11.37 11.89 21.35
C PRO A 258 -12.17 12.64 22.41
N LYS A 259 -11.59 13.72 22.92
CA LYS A 259 -12.29 14.60 23.86
C LYS A 259 -13.47 15.29 23.17
N VAL A 260 -14.55 15.48 23.92
CA VAL A 260 -15.69 16.28 23.48
C VAL A 260 -15.24 17.74 23.39
N ARG A 261 -15.33 18.32 22.19
CA ARG A 261 -15.01 19.73 21.93
C ARG A 261 -16.27 20.49 21.50
N PRO A 262 -16.30 21.83 21.58
CA PRO A 262 -17.41 22.60 21.03
C PRO A 262 -17.64 22.25 19.56
N GLY A 263 -18.86 21.79 19.22
CA GLY A 263 -19.21 21.34 17.87
C GLY A 263 -19.11 19.84 17.63
N SER A 264 -18.56 19.06 18.57
CA SER A 264 -18.62 17.60 18.53
C SER A 264 -20.04 17.10 18.80
N LEU A 265 -20.39 15.98 18.17
CA LEU A 265 -21.55 15.18 18.55
C LEU A 265 -21.22 14.45 19.86
N GLU A 266 -21.96 14.76 20.92
CA GLU A 266 -21.77 14.16 22.25
C GLU A 266 -22.96 13.27 22.62
N TYR A 267 -22.67 12.10 23.18
CA TYR A 267 -23.66 11.31 23.91
C TYR A 267 -23.08 10.82 25.23
N MET A 268 -23.72 11.17 26.36
CA MET A 268 -23.31 10.75 27.71
C MET A 268 -21.83 11.04 28.04
N GLY A 269 -21.32 12.21 27.63
CA GLY A 269 -19.92 12.60 27.84
C GLY A 269 -18.91 11.94 26.91
N VAL A 270 -19.37 11.19 25.89
CA VAL A 270 -18.52 10.51 24.90
C VAL A 270 -18.65 11.19 23.55
N ASN A 271 -17.52 11.37 22.86
CA ASN A 271 -17.50 11.87 21.48
C ASN A 271 -18.02 10.79 20.52
N MET A 272 -19.04 11.14 19.72
CA MET A 272 -19.72 10.27 18.79
C MET A 272 -19.47 10.65 17.32
N ASP A 273 -18.53 11.55 17.03
CA ASP A 273 -18.26 12.06 15.68
C ASP A 273 -17.93 10.91 14.70
N ALA A 274 -17.00 10.03 15.10
CA ALA A 274 -16.62 8.88 14.28
C ALA A 274 -17.78 7.88 14.09
N VAL A 275 -18.63 7.72 15.10
CA VAL A 275 -19.82 6.84 15.02
C VAL A 275 -20.85 7.44 14.05
N SER A 276 -21.06 8.75 14.09
CA SER A 276 -21.94 9.46 13.16
C SER A 276 -21.50 9.25 11.72
N VAL A 277 -20.21 9.44 11.43
CA VAL A 277 -19.68 9.22 10.07
C VAL A 277 -19.87 7.78 9.61
N LEU A 278 -19.71 6.79 10.51
CA LEU A 278 -19.96 5.39 10.19
C LEU A 278 -21.44 5.10 9.92
N LEU A 279 -22.36 5.74 10.65
CA LEU A 279 -23.80 5.64 10.41
C LEU A 279 -24.17 6.27 9.07
N ASP A 280 -23.68 7.47 8.77
CA ASP A 280 -23.90 8.15 7.48
C ASP A 280 -23.32 7.33 6.31
N PHE A 281 -22.19 6.66 6.52
CA PHE A 281 -21.61 5.74 5.54
C PHE A 281 -22.48 4.49 5.34
N LEU A 282 -23.04 3.93 6.43
CA LEU A 282 -23.94 2.78 6.37
C LEU A 282 -25.23 3.11 5.63
N GLU A 283 -25.85 4.25 5.92
CA GLU A 283 -27.09 4.70 5.25
C GLU A 283 -26.88 4.83 3.74
N ARG A 284 -25.82 5.53 3.32
CA ARG A 284 -25.45 5.66 1.90
C ARG A 284 -25.18 4.31 1.21
N ARG A 285 -24.70 3.32 1.94
CA ARG A 285 -24.44 1.97 1.43
C ARG A 285 -25.69 1.10 1.33
N LEU A 286 -26.72 1.37 2.14
CA LEU A 286 -28.00 0.67 2.10
C LEU A 286 -28.92 1.21 0.99
N ASP A 287 -28.78 2.48 0.63
CA ASP A 287 -29.55 3.11 -0.46
C ASP A 287 -29.06 2.74 -1.88
N ARG A 288 -27.98 1.95 -1.98
CA ARG A 288 -27.38 1.47 -3.24
C ARG A 288 -27.71 0.00 -3.49
#